data_AF-A0A7C8ZMD0-F1
#
_entry.id   AF-A0A7C8ZMD0-F1
#
_cell.length_a   1.000
_cell.length_b   1.000
_cell.length_c   1.000
_cell.angle_alpha   90.00
_cell.angle_beta   90.00
_cell.angle_gamma   90.00
#
_symmetry.space_group_name_H-M   'P 1'
#
loop_
_entity.id
_entity.type
_entity.pdbx_description
1 polymer ?
#
loop_
_entity_poly.entity_id
_entity_poly.type
_entity_poly.pdbx_seq_one_letter_code
_entity_poly.pdbx_strand_id
1 'polypeptide(L)'
;MAPSTRSSSSIIAKFVVFLFVAFMLSPGLSISRNQTLEPQKELQKLRRIRARLRKINKPAVKTIQSPDGDVIDCVPNHLQPAFDHPQLKGQKPLDPPERPKGSNPADELLKSLQL
;
A
#
# COMPACT_ATOMS: atom_id res chain seq x y z
N MET A 1 -11.75 26.27 -64.45
CA MET A 1 -12.15 25.19 -63.52
C MET A 1 -12.30 25.76 -62.12
N ALA A 2 -13.52 25.82 -61.58
CA ALA A 2 -13.74 26.11 -60.16
C ALA A 2 -14.31 24.84 -59.52
N PRO A 3 -13.71 24.31 -58.43
CA PRO A 3 -14.20 23.10 -57.81
C PRO A 3 -15.48 23.41 -57.05
N SER A 4 -16.53 22.64 -57.34
CA SER A 4 -17.84 22.65 -56.69
C SER A 4 -17.74 22.11 -55.25
N THR A 5 -17.14 22.88 -54.34
CA THR A 5 -16.94 22.50 -52.93
C THR A 5 -18.19 22.71 -52.05
N ARG A 6 -19.29 23.24 -52.61
CA ARG A 6 -20.50 23.60 -51.84
C ARG A 6 -21.37 22.40 -51.41
N SER A 7 -21.27 21.26 -52.10
CA SER A 7 -22.11 20.08 -51.81
C SER A 7 -21.55 19.18 -50.71
N SER A 8 -20.23 18.93 -50.73
CA SER A 8 -19.57 18.02 -49.79
C SER A 8 -19.57 18.51 -48.33
N SER A 9 -19.37 19.81 -48.10
CA SER A 9 -19.44 20.39 -46.74
C SER A 9 -20.83 20.27 -46.11
N SER A 10 -21.89 20.41 -46.92
CA SER A 10 -23.27 20.26 -46.44
C SER A 10 -23.58 18.82 -46.04
N ILE A 11 -23.08 17.85 -46.81
CA ILE A 11 -23.22 16.43 -46.54
C ILE A 11 -22.49 16.06 -45.24
N ILE A 12 -21.25 16.48 -45.07
CA ILE A 12 -20.46 16.24 -43.85
C ILE A 12 -21.17 16.84 -42.62
N ALA A 13 -21.68 18.07 -42.73
CA ALA A 13 -22.40 18.71 -41.62
C ALA A 13 -23.65 17.91 -41.22
N LYS A 14 -24.42 17.39 -42.19
CA LYS A 14 -25.58 16.54 -41.92
C LYS A 14 -25.19 15.23 -41.25
N PHE A 15 -24.10 14.59 -41.69
CA PHE A 15 -23.58 13.38 -41.04
C PHE A 15 -23.13 13.67 -39.60
N VAL A 16 -22.45 14.78 -39.35
CA VAL A 16 -22.02 15.17 -37.99
C VAL A 16 -23.23 15.42 -37.08
N VAL A 17 -24.24 16.14 -37.54
CA VAL A 17 -25.48 16.36 -36.77
C VAL A 17 -26.21 15.04 -36.50
N PHE A 18 -26.30 14.16 -37.51
CA PHE A 18 -26.92 12.84 -37.35
C PHE A 18 -26.18 11.97 -36.32
N LEU A 19 -24.85 11.93 -36.35
CA LEU A 19 -24.04 11.19 -35.37
C LEU A 19 -24.23 11.75 -33.95
N PHE A 20 -24.31 13.07 -33.81
CA PHE A 20 -24.54 13.73 -32.52
C PHE A 20 -25.94 13.40 -31.96
N VAL A 21 -26.98 13.45 -32.82
CA VAL A 21 -28.35 13.09 -32.43
C VAL A 21 -28.44 11.60 -32.09
N ALA A 22 -27.83 10.72 -32.88
CA ALA A 22 -27.79 9.29 -32.61
C ALA A 22 -27.09 8.96 -31.28
N PHE A 23 -26.02 9.70 -30.94
CA PHE A 23 -25.34 9.56 -29.65
C PHE A 23 -26.25 10.00 -28.48
N MET A 24 -26.99 11.09 -28.64
CA MET A 24 -27.94 11.58 -27.62
C MET A 24 -29.19 10.71 -27.46
N LEU A 25 -29.64 10.05 -28.54
CA LEU A 25 -30.79 9.12 -28.52
C LEU A 25 -30.42 7.71 -28.08
N SER A 26 -29.14 7.35 -28.08
CA SER A 26 -28.72 6.12 -27.42
C SER A 26 -28.96 6.30 -25.92
N PRO A 27 -29.79 5.46 -25.26
CA PRO A 27 -29.78 5.40 -23.80
C PRO A 27 -28.35 5.04 -23.45
N GLY A 28 -27.62 6.02 -22.93
CA GLY A 28 -26.16 6.04 -22.95
C GLY A 28 -25.63 4.68 -22.56
N LEU A 29 -24.79 4.11 -23.43
CA LEU A 29 -24.17 2.80 -23.30
C LEU A 29 -24.07 2.50 -21.81
N SER A 30 -24.98 1.66 -21.32
CA SER A 30 -24.94 1.22 -19.94
C SER A 30 -23.70 0.35 -19.91
N ILE A 31 -22.54 1.00 -19.69
CA ILE A 31 -21.34 0.38 -19.18
C ILE A 31 -21.89 -0.34 -17.98
N SER A 32 -22.13 -1.62 -18.19
CA SER A 32 -22.47 -2.53 -17.14
C SER A 32 -21.26 -2.41 -16.23
N ARG A 33 -21.38 -1.58 -15.19
CA ARG A 33 -20.43 -1.48 -14.10
C ARG A 33 -20.55 -2.79 -13.35
N ASN A 34 -20.13 -3.88 -13.99
CA ASN A 34 -19.99 -5.21 -13.41
C ASN A 34 -18.79 -5.28 -12.46
N GLN A 35 -18.11 -4.16 -12.28
CA GLN A 35 -17.21 -3.91 -11.16
C GLN A 35 -17.85 -2.83 -10.29
N THR A 36 -18.77 -3.25 -9.43
CA THR A 36 -19.13 -2.45 -8.26
C THR A 36 -17.88 -2.40 -7.37
N LEU A 37 -16.94 -1.50 -7.66
CA LEU A 37 -16.05 -0.97 -6.64
C LEU A 37 -16.99 -0.40 -5.59
N GLU A 38 -17.16 -1.12 -4.50
CA GLU A 38 -18.01 -0.75 -3.37
C GLU A 38 -17.21 0.21 -2.49
N PRO A 39 -17.18 1.53 -2.78
CA PRO A 39 -16.23 2.44 -2.15
C PRO A 39 -16.57 2.58 -0.67
N GLN A 40 -17.84 2.36 -0.32
CA GLN A 40 -18.35 2.25 1.05
C GLN A 40 -17.79 1.05 1.81
N LYS A 41 -17.72 -0.15 1.18
CA LYS A 41 -17.17 -1.36 1.82
C LYS A 41 -15.66 -1.22 2.04
N GLU A 42 -14.93 -0.71 1.05
CA GLU A 42 -13.49 -0.46 1.19
C GLU A 42 -13.19 0.62 2.24
N LEU A 43 -13.98 1.69 2.30
CA LEU A 43 -13.86 2.70 3.35
C LEU A 43 -14.10 2.09 4.74
N GLN A 44 -15.11 1.24 4.89
CA GLN A 44 -15.39 0.56 6.15
C GLN A 44 -14.23 -0.39 6.54
N LYS A 45 -13.67 -1.12 5.58
CA LYS A 45 -12.50 -1.98 5.77
C LYS A 45 -11.28 -1.16 6.23
N LEU A 46 -10.97 -0.04 5.58
CA LEU A 46 -9.89 0.86 5.98
C LEU A 46 -10.09 1.43 7.39
N ARG A 47 -11.33 1.79 7.76
CA ARG A 47 -11.66 2.24 9.12
C ARG A 47 -11.37 1.15 10.15
N ARG A 48 -11.76 -0.10 9.88
CA ARG A 48 -11.47 -1.25 10.76
C ARG A 48 -9.97 -1.50 10.89
N ILE A 49 -9.23 -1.45 9.78
CA ILE A 49 -7.77 -1.60 9.78
C ILE A 49 -7.12 -0.51 10.64
N ARG A 50 -7.47 0.77 10.43
CA ARG A 50 -6.92 1.89 11.21
C ARG A 50 -7.23 1.76 12.70
N ALA A 51 -8.46 1.39 13.05
CA ALA A 51 -8.84 1.18 14.44
C ALA A 51 -8.02 0.06 15.09
N ARG A 52 -7.80 -1.06 14.37
CA ARG A 52 -6.96 -2.16 14.86
C ARG A 52 -5.49 -1.73 15.00
N LEU A 53 -4.93 -1.03 14.01
CA LEU A 53 -3.56 -0.53 14.03
C LEU A 53 -3.31 0.38 15.24
N ARG A 54 -4.24 1.29 15.56
CA ARG A 54 -4.13 2.15 16.76
C ARG A 54 -4.11 1.36 18.07
N LYS A 55 -4.78 0.21 18.12
CA LYS A 55 -4.79 -0.66 19.31
C LYS A 55 -3.50 -1.49 19.43
N ILE A 56 -2.97 -1.97 18.31
CA ILE A 56 -1.79 -2.86 18.32
C ILE A 56 -0.46 -2.11 18.33
N ASN A 57 -0.38 -0.90 17.73
CA ASN A 57 0.85 -0.11 17.67
C ASN A 57 1.07 0.65 18.97
N LYS A 58 2.28 0.54 19.53
CA LYS A 58 2.69 1.20 20.77
C LYS A 58 3.74 2.26 20.43
N PRO A 59 3.83 3.35 21.22
CA PRO A 59 4.82 4.39 20.96
C PRO A 59 6.24 3.82 21.13
N ALA A 60 7.10 4.10 20.15
CA ALA A 60 8.50 3.74 20.22
C ALA A 60 9.22 4.59 21.27
N VAL A 61 10.10 3.96 22.05
CA VAL A 61 11.01 4.67 22.98
C VAL A 61 12.39 4.90 22.35
N LYS A 62 12.72 4.12 21.32
CA LYS A 62 13.95 4.24 20.57
C LYS A 62 13.73 3.69 19.17
N THR A 63 14.31 4.34 18.17
CA THR A 63 14.31 3.86 16.80
C THR A 63 15.75 3.52 16.42
N ILE A 64 15.96 2.34 15.83
CA ILE A 64 17.24 1.88 15.33
C ILE A 64 17.11 1.78 13.82
N GLN A 65 18.03 2.41 13.09
CA GLN A 65 18.10 2.27 11.65
C GLN A 65 19.26 1.34 11.30
N SER A 66 19.00 0.29 10.53
CA SER A 66 20.05 -0.59 10.03
C SER A 66 20.77 0.07 8.85
N PRO A 67 22.04 -0.32 8.58
CA PRO A 67 22.75 0.09 7.36
C PRO A 67 21.99 -0.24 6.07
N ASP A 68 21.17 -1.30 6.10
CA ASP A 68 20.36 -1.76 4.97
C ASP A 68 19.07 -0.94 4.79
N GLY A 69 18.78 -0.01 5.70
CA GLY A 69 17.63 0.89 5.65
C GLY A 69 16.41 0.43 6.45
N ASP A 70 16.49 -0.69 7.18
CA ASP A 70 15.42 -1.14 8.06
C ASP A 70 15.27 -0.18 9.24
N VAL A 71 14.03 0.13 9.59
CA VAL A 71 13.69 0.97 10.74
C VAL A 71 13.02 0.10 11.79
N ILE A 72 13.70 -0.08 12.93
CA ILE A 72 13.27 -0.92 14.04
C ILE A 72 12.89 -0.03 15.22
N ASP A 73 11.59 0.05 15.48
CA ASP A 73 11.03 0.75 16.64
C ASP A 73 11.01 -0.16 17.87
N CYS A 74 11.80 0.23 18.87
CA CYS A 74 11.85 -0.42 20.16
C CYS A 74 10.71 0.09 21.06
N VAL A 75 9.99 -0.83 21.71
CA VAL A 75 8.96 -0.53 22.71
C VAL A 75 9.32 -1.17 24.06
N PRO A 76 8.85 -0.64 25.20
CA PRO A 76 9.09 -1.26 26.50
C PRO A 76 8.61 -2.70 26.52
N ASN A 77 9.39 -3.60 27.13
CA ASN A 77 9.13 -5.04 27.10
C ASN A 77 7.69 -5.38 27.51
N HIS A 78 7.22 -4.86 28.65
CA HIS A 78 5.88 -5.11 29.18
C HIS A 78 4.73 -4.53 28.32
N LEU A 79 5.04 -3.68 27.33
CA LEU A 79 4.08 -3.11 26.38
C LEU A 79 4.15 -3.79 25.01
N GLN A 80 5.05 -4.76 24.82
CA GLN A 80 5.13 -5.48 23.55
C GLN A 80 3.81 -6.23 23.29
N PRO A 81 3.30 -6.22 22.04
CA PRO A 81 2.07 -6.93 21.67
C PRO A 81 2.06 -8.41 22.03
N ALA A 82 3.22 -9.06 22.15
CA ALA A 82 3.33 -10.45 22.58
C ALA A 82 2.67 -10.69 23.96
N PHE A 83 2.74 -9.73 24.89
CA PHE A 83 2.16 -9.85 26.23
C PHE A 83 0.64 -9.62 26.27
N ASP A 84 0.01 -9.25 25.14
CA ASP A 84 -1.45 -9.28 25.01
C ASP A 84 -1.97 -10.74 24.95
N HIS A 85 -1.09 -11.72 24.70
CA HIS A 85 -1.44 -13.13 24.70
C HIS A 85 -1.65 -13.66 26.14
N PRO A 86 -2.78 -14.32 26.45
CA PRO A 86 -3.10 -14.75 27.83
C PRO A 86 -2.04 -15.61 28.50
N GLN A 87 -1.35 -16.46 27.72
CA GLN A 87 -0.31 -17.35 28.23
C GLN A 87 1.00 -16.64 28.55
N LEU A 88 1.24 -15.47 27.94
CA LEU A 88 2.47 -14.68 28.13
C LEU A 88 2.27 -13.54 29.14
N LYS A 89 1.01 -13.18 29.44
CA LYS A 89 0.68 -12.12 30.38
C LYS A 89 1.19 -12.42 31.79
N GLY A 90 1.98 -11.50 32.34
CA GLY A 90 2.55 -11.64 33.68
C GLY A 90 3.73 -12.60 33.78
N GLN A 91 4.17 -13.20 32.67
CA GLN A 91 5.37 -14.02 32.64
C GLN A 91 6.60 -13.14 32.46
N LYS A 92 7.62 -13.39 33.29
CA LYS A 92 8.94 -12.77 33.11
C LYS A 92 9.67 -13.55 32.01
N PRO A 93 10.18 -12.91 30.95
CA PRO A 93 11.03 -13.58 29.98
C PRO A 93 12.23 -14.22 30.67
N LEU A 94 12.70 -15.33 30.10
CA LEU A 94 14.00 -15.91 30.46
C LEU A 94 15.11 -14.88 30.22
N ASP A 95 16.26 -15.13 30.85
CA ASP A 95 17.43 -14.32 30.57
C ASP A 95 17.75 -14.37 29.08
N PRO A 96 17.99 -13.21 28.45
CA PRO A 96 18.27 -13.17 27.03
C PRO A 96 19.55 -13.95 26.72
N PRO A 97 19.63 -14.61 25.56
CA PRO A 97 20.84 -15.29 25.14
C PRO A 97 22.01 -14.30 25.03
N GLU A 98 23.23 -14.81 25.10
CA GLU A 98 24.42 -14.00 24.90
C GLU A 98 24.33 -13.29 23.54
N ARG A 99 24.46 -11.96 23.54
CA ARG A 99 24.40 -11.19 22.30
C ARG A 99 25.55 -11.66 21.40
N PRO A 100 25.30 -12.01 20.12
CA PRO A 100 26.38 -12.36 19.21
C PRO A 100 27.39 -11.21 19.18
N LYS A 101 28.67 -11.56 19.34
CA LYS A 101 29.76 -10.59 19.17
C LYS A 101 29.73 -10.14 17.72
N GLY A 102 29.63 -8.83 17.49
CA GLY A 102 29.85 -8.29 16.16
C GLY A 102 31.24 -8.70 15.69
N SER A 103 31.35 -9.28 14.51
CA SER A 103 32.65 -9.48 13.89
C SER A 103 33.21 -8.09 13.60
N ASN A 104 34.32 -7.73 14.24
CA ASN A 104 35.09 -6.61 13.72
C ASN A 104 35.64 -7.03 12.35
N PRO A 105 35.72 -6.14 11.36
CA PRO A 105 36.34 -6.45 10.08
C PRO A 105 37.77 -7.01 10.23
N ALA A 106 38.49 -6.54 11.27
CA ALA A 106 39.80 -7.06 11.63
C ALA A 106 39.77 -8.52 12.14
N ASP A 107 38.73 -8.91 12.88
CA ASP A 107 38.56 -10.27 13.41
C ASP A 107 38.13 -11.25 12.30
N GLU A 108 37.38 -10.76 11.30
CA GLU A 108 37.00 -11.52 10.11
C GLU A 108 38.21 -11.74 9.18
N LEU A 109 39.03 -10.69 9.01
CA LEU A 109 40.27 -10.77 8.25
C LEU A 109 41.30 -11.69 8.94
N LEU A 110 41.41 -11.64 10.27
CA LEU A 110 42.28 -12.54 11.03
C LEU A 110 41.86 -14.02 10.87
N LYS A 111 40.56 -14.31 10.89
CA LYS A 111 40.05 -15.67 10.63
C LYS A 111 40.32 -16.13 9.20
N SER A 112 40.24 -15.23 8.22
CA SER A 112 40.53 -15.56 6.82
C SER A 112 42.01 -15.87 6.56
N LEU A 113 42.91 -15.29 7.36
CA LEU A 113 44.36 -15.54 7.30
C LEU A 113 44.81 -16.78 8.08
N GLN A 114 43.91 -17.40 8.85
CA GLN A 114 44.17 -18.60 9.65
C GLN A 114 43.67 -19.90 8.99
N LEU A 115 43.23 -19.84 7.73
CA LEU A 115 42.83 -20.95 6.86
C LEU A 115 43.90 -21.19 5.80
#